data_AF-A0A383V7I0-F1
#
_entry.id   AF-A0A383V7I0-F1
#
_cell.length_a   1.000
_cell.length_b   1.000
_cell.length_c   1.000
_cell.angle_alpha   90.00
_cell.angle_beta   90.00
_cell.angle_gamma   90.00
#
_symmetry.space_group_name_H-M   'P 1'
#
loop_
_entity.id
_entity.type
_entity.pdbx_description
1 polymer ?
#
loop_
_entity_poly.entity_id
_entity_poly.type
_entity_poly.pdbx_seq_one_letter_code
_entity_poly.pdbx_strand_id
1 'polypeptide(L)'
;MLLLLLLLLLLLLLLLLLLPLLLPPRLLSQVTGYADEVADACDANPACVSFVMNGTYVGYLKGPGQQQFKKYWDSYCKLAAGSACAGTYTFKRRSSIPGNDIDCNYKDNGQLQPFCQVFGGLSDVAAECDANPECVAFDFKNTANYNLKKAAEPRQYAEGFSTYVKRAGGKSNAASG
;
A
#
# COMPACT_ATOMS: atom_id res chain seq x y z
N MET A 1 41.68 17.01 -32.23
CA MET A 1 40.45 17.64 -31.69
C MET A 1 39.26 16.69 -31.65
N LEU A 2 38.89 16.00 -32.75
CA LEU A 2 37.70 15.13 -32.79
C LEU A 2 37.70 13.99 -31.74
N LEU A 3 38.84 13.32 -31.56
CA LEU A 3 39.00 12.23 -30.60
C LEU A 3 38.75 12.68 -29.14
N LEU A 4 39.22 13.89 -28.80
CA LEU A 4 39.04 14.47 -27.48
C LEU A 4 37.55 14.79 -27.20
N LEU A 5 36.83 15.23 -28.24
CA LEU A 5 35.41 15.54 -28.17
C LEU A 5 34.56 14.27 -27.96
N LEU A 6 34.91 13.19 -28.66
CA LEU A 6 34.28 11.87 -28.53
C LEU A 6 34.48 11.28 -27.12
N LEU A 7 35.70 11.37 -26.57
CA LEU A 7 36.00 10.92 -25.21
C LEU A 7 35.19 11.69 -24.16
N LEU A 8 35.08 13.01 -24.30
CA LEU A 8 34.26 13.86 -23.42
C LEU A 8 32.77 13.48 -23.49
N LEU A 9 32.24 13.24 -24.69
CA LEU A 9 30.85 12.85 -24.87
C LEU A 9 30.55 11.49 -24.23
N LEU A 10 31.47 10.54 -24.37
CA LEU A 10 31.35 9.20 -23.81
C LEU A 10 31.43 9.22 -22.27
N LEU A 11 32.31 10.05 -21.71
CA LEU A 11 32.39 10.28 -20.27
C LEU A 11 31.13 10.94 -19.71
N LEU A 12 30.56 11.91 -20.44
CA LEU A 12 29.32 12.58 -20.05
C LEU A 12 28.12 11.61 -20.07
N LEU A 13 28.02 10.78 -21.11
CA LEU A 13 27.04 9.70 -21.22
C LEU A 13 27.18 8.68 -20.08
N LEU A 14 28.41 8.25 -19.80
CA LEU A 14 28.68 7.33 -18.69
C LEU A 14 28.31 7.95 -17.34
N LEU A 15 28.63 9.23 -17.13
CA LEU A 15 28.30 9.96 -15.91
C LEU A 15 26.78 10.12 -15.76
N LEU A 16 26.06 10.41 -16.84
CA LEU A 16 24.58 10.50 -16.85
C LEU A 16 23.93 9.13 -16.58
N LEU A 17 24.52 8.04 -17.07
CA LEU A 17 24.09 6.66 -16.78
C LEU A 17 24.38 6.23 -15.34
N LEU A 18 25.46 6.74 -14.75
CA LEU A 18 25.89 6.44 -13.38
C LEU A 18 25.30 7.40 -12.33
N LEU A 19 24.79 8.56 -12.75
CA LEU A 19 24.20 9.56 -11.86
C LEU A 19 23.08 9.02 -10.95
N PRO A 20 22.17 8.15 -11.42
CA PRO A 20 21.14 7.52 -10.57
C PRO A 20 21.71 6.53 -9.54
N LEU A 21 22.91 5.98 -9.80
CA LEU A 21 23.61 5.07 -8.89
C LEU A 21 24.46 5.83 -7.86
N LEU A 22 24.94 7.02 -8.21
CA LEU A 22 25.80 7.87 -7.37
C LEU A 22 25.01 8.79 -6.45
N LEU A 23 23.80 9.17 -6.82
CA LEU A 23 22.90 9.90 -5.94
C LEU A 23 22.24 8.90 -4.96
N PRO A 24 22.31 9.11 -3.64
CA PRO A 24 21.53 8.29 -2.72
C PRO A 24 20.06 8.39 -3.13
N PRO A 25 19.29 7.30 -3.12
CA PRO A 25 17.88 7.32 -3.50
C PRO A 25 17.13 8.27 -2.56
N ARG A 26 16.96 9.52 -2.99
CA ARG A 26 16.11 10.51 -2.33
C ARG A 26 14.66 10.10 -2.59
N LEU A 27 14.17 9.16 -1.81
CA LEU A 27 12.74 8.99 -1.57
C LEU A 27 12.49 8.96 -0.07
N LEU A 28 12.51 10.16 0.48
CA LEU A 28 11.72 10.49 1.65
C LEU A 28 10.89 11.72 1.28
N SER A 29 10.13 11.63 0.19
CA SER A 29 9.07 12.59 -0.06
C SER A 29 7.96 12.29 0.93
N GLN A 30 7.88 13.14 1.96
CA GLN A 30 6.71 13.24 2.80
C GLN A 30 5.56 13.77 1.93
N VAL A 31 4.40 13.13 2.05
CA VAL A 31 3.15 13.53 1.40
C VAL A 31 2.14 13.77 2.52
N THR A 32 1.54 14.95 2.54
CA THR A 32 0.45 15.25 3.47
C THR A 32 -0.85 14.85 2.79
N GLY A 33 -1.65 14.03 3.48
CA GLY A 33 -2.90 13.50 2.94
C GLY A 33 -3.28 12.17 3.55
N TYR A 34 -4.48 11.71 3.21
CA TYR A 34 -4.94 10.37 3.55
C TYR A 34 -4.19 9.31 2.75
N ALA A 35 -4.33 8.03 3.14
CA ALA A 35 -3.59 6.92 2.52
C ALA A 35 -3.84 6.81 0.99
N ASP A 36 -5.01 7.23 0.51
CA ASP A 36 -5.36 7.27 -0.90
C ASP A 36 -4.58 8.33 -1.67
N GLU A 37 -4.43 9.55 -1.14
CA GLU A 37 -3.61 10.62 -1.73
C GLU A 37 -2.13 10.27 -1.73
N VAL A 38 -1.65 9.66 -0.64
CA VAL A 38 -0.26 9.17 -0.53
C VAL A 38 0.00 8.05 -1.54
N ALA A 39 -0.98 7.17 -1.76
CA ALA A 39 -0.88 6.13 -2.76
C ALA A 39 -0.88 6.68 -4.19
N ASP A 40 -1.73 7.68 -4.51
CA ASP A 40 -1.68 8.34 -5.83
C ASP A 40 -0.30 8.98 -6.07
N ALA A 41 0.29 9.59 -5.04
CA ALA A 41 1.66 10.11 -5.10
C ALA A 41 2.72 8.99 -5.30
N CYS A 42 2.54 7.83 -4.67
CA CYS A 42 3.39 6.65 -4.92
C CYS A 42 3.18 6.07 -6.33
N ASP A 43 1.96 6.13 -6.85
CA ASP A 43 1.63 5.63 -8.18
C ASP A 43 2.29 6.50 -9.26
N ALA A 44 2.23 7.83 -9.10
CA ALA A 44 2.88 8.81 -9.95
C ALA A 44 4.42 8.81 -9.86
N ASN A 45 5.01 8.23 -8.81
CA ASN A 45 6.45 8.18 -8.62
C ASN A 45 7.01 6.80 -9.04
N PRO A 46 7.76 6.70 -10.16
CA PRO A 46 8.27 5.41 -10.65
C PRO A 46 9.28 4.76 -9.71
N ALA A 47 9.91 5.53 -8.81
CA ALA A 47 10.84 5.00 -7.82
C ALA A 47 10.14 4.56 -6.52
N CYS A 48 8.83 4.81 -6.37
CA CYS A 48 8.04 4.38 -5.22
C CYS A 48 7.52 2.95 -5.43
N VAL A 49 7.82 2.06 -4.48
CA VAL A 49 7.29 0.69 -4.44
C VAL A 49 6.39 0.45 -3.22
N SER A 50 6.44 1.37 -2.26
CA SER A 50 5.67 1.28 -1.03
C SER A 50 5.55 2.66 -0.39
N PHE A 51 4.63 2.81 0.54
CA PHE A 51 4.56 3.98 1.39
C PHE A 51 4.24 3.58 2.82
N VAL A 52 4.62 4.42 3.76
CA VAL A 52 4.29 4.23 5.18
C VAL A 52 3.47 5.43 5.66
N MET A 53 2.45 5.17 6.48
CA MET A 53 1.63 6.20 7.09
C MET A 53 2.03 6.38 8.55
N ASN A 54 2.25 7.62 8.96
CA ASN A 54 2.47 8.04 10.34
C ASN A 54 1.21 8.76 10.83
N GLY A 55 0.30 7.99 11.42
CA GLY A 55 -1.07 8.45 11.67
C GLY A 55 -1.86 8.61 10.36
N THR A 56 -2.93 9.40 10.40
CA THR A 56 -3.91 9.47 9.32
C THR A 56 -3.49 10.32 8.12
N TYR A 57 -2.68 11.36 8.35
CA TYR A 57 -2.50 12.47 7.40
C TYR A 57 -1.08 12.65 6.87
N VAL A 58 -0.12 11.80 7.27
CA VAL A 58 1.28 11.95 6.89
C VAL A 58 1.80 10.64 6.34
N GLY A 59 2.07 10.62 5.04
CA GLY A 59 2.67 9.50 4.33
C GLY A 59 4.13 9.75 3.98
N TYR A 60 4.92 8.69 3.86
CA TYR A 60 6.28 8.73 3.34
C TYR A 60 6.44 7.70 2.24
N LEU A 61 6.80 8.16 1.05
CA LEU A 61 7.07 7.29 -0.09
C LEU A 61 8.40 6.55 0.11
N LYS A 62 8.44 5.27 -0.27
CA LYS A 62 9.59 4.38 -0.07
C LYS A 62 9.91 3.63 -1.37
N GLY A 63 11.19 3.67 -1.74
CA GLY A 63 11.74 2.84 -2.81
C GLY A 63 12.09 1.42 -2.34
N PRO A 64 12.63 0.59 -3.27
CA PRO A 64 13.06 -0.77 -2.95
C PRO A 64 14.07 -0.80 -1.80
N GLY A 65 13.84 -1.69 -0.82
CA GLY A 65 14.71 -1.85 0.35
C GLY A 65 14.65 -0.70 1.37
N GLN A 66 13.82 0.32 1.15
CA GLN A 66 13.66 1.46 2.07
C GLN A 66 12.51 1.29 3.05
N GLN A 67 11.85 0.12 3.08
CA GLN A 67 10.76 -0.14 4.00
C GLN A 67 11.27 -0.11 5.44
N GLN A 68 10.74 0.83 6.23
CA GLN A 68 11.04 0.93 7.65
C GLN A 68 9.82 0.42 8.42
N PHE A 69 10.02 -0.66 9.19
CA PHE A 69 9.02 -1.12 10.13
C PHE A 69 9.22 -0.35 11.43
N LYS A 70 8.34 0.63 11.65
CA LYS A 70 8.25 1.35 12.92
C LYS A 70 6.94 0.99 13.58
N LYS A 71 6.97 0.79 14.90
CA LYS A 71 5.76 0.57 15.71
C LYS A 71 4.77 1.72 15.45
N TYR A 72 3.50 1.38 15.23
CA TYR A 72 2.40 2.32 14.91
C TYR A 72 2.45 2.99 13.53
N TRP A 73 3.30 2.51 12.62
CA TRP A 73 3.31 2.98 11.23
C TRP A 73 2.73 1.90 10.34
N ASP A 74 1.75 2.25 9.53
CA ASP A 74 1.16 1.29 8.59
C ASP A 74 1.96 1.30 7.29
N SER A 75 2.37 0.12 6.80
CA SER A 75 3.22 -0.02 5.62
C SER A 75 2.47 -0.73 4.49
N TYR A 76 2.43 -0.07 3.33
CA TYR A 76 1.65 -0.51 2.19
C TYR A 76 2.51 -0.70 0.96
N CYS A 77 2.24 -1.78 0.24
CA CYS A 77 2.81 -2.05 -1.06
C CYS A 77 1.94 -1.46 -2.16
N LYS A 78 2.59 -0.82 -3.12
CA LYS A 78 1.97 -0.56 -4.43
C LYS A 78 1.74 -1.89 -5.15
N LEU A 79 0.66 -1.99 -5.92
CA LEU A 79 0.31 -3.23 -6.64
C LEU A 79 1.44 -3.73 -7.56
N ALA A 80 2.07 -2.81 -8.30
CA ALA A 80 3.15 -3.14 -9.23
C ALA A 80 4.48 -3.50 -8.54
N ALA A 81 4.59 -3.39 -7.21
CA ALA A 81 5.85 -3.58 -6.51
C ALA A 81 6.35 -5.02 -6.49
N GLY A 82 5.48 -6.01 -6.73
CA GLY A 82 5.89 -7.43 -6.71
C GLY A 82 6.63 -7.78 -5.42
N SER A 83 7.77 -8.48 -5.52
CA SER A 83 8.63 -8.82 -4.38
C SER A 83 9.49 -7.66 -3.85
N ALA A 84 9.55 -6.52 -4.54
CA ALA A 84 10.34 -5.36 -4.11
C ALA A 84 9.74 -4.63 -2.89
N CYS A 85 8.52 -5.02 -2.49
CA CYS A 85 7.87 -4.53 -1.29
C CYS A 85 7.70 -5.63 -0.23
N ALA A 86 8.21 -5.34 0.97
CA ALA A 86 8.09 -6.18 2.17
C ALA A 86 6.89 -5.79 3.07
N GLY A 87 6.00 -4.89 2.62
CA GLY A 87 4.82 -4.46 3.36
C GLY A 87 3.78 -5.57 3.54
N THR A 88 2.82 -5.32 4.43
CA THR A 88 1.82 -6.30 4.87
C THR A 88 0.67 -6.45 3.87
N TYR A 89 0.21 -5.32 3.34
CA TYR A 89 -0.92 -5.25 2.44
C TYR A 89 -0.51 -4.58 1.13
N THR A 90 -1.08 -5.05 0.05
CA THR A 90 -1.09 -4.34 -1.22
C THR A 90 -2.28 -3.39 -1.22
N PHE A 91 -2.03 -2.09 -1.26
CA PHE A 91 -3.06 -1.07 -1.31
C PHE A 91 -3.38 -0.71 -2.76
N LYS A 92 -4.67 -0.49 -3.05
CA LYS A 92 -5.13 0.09 -4.31
C LYS A 92 -6.32 1.01 -4.07
N ARG A 93 -6.15 2.28 -4.42
CA ARG A 93 -7.20 3.30 -4.43
C ARG A 93 -8.22 3.03 -5.53
N ARG A 94 -9.44 3.57 -5.38
CA ARG A 94 -10.53 3.57 -6.37
C ARG A 94 -10.83 2.15 -6.83
N SER A 95 -10.84 1.24 -5.86
CA SER A 95 -10.91 -0.19 -6.09
C SER A 95 -11.78 -0.84 -5.03
N SER A 96 -12.62 -1.78 -5.46
CA SER A 96 -13.43 -2.65 -4.60
C SER A 96 -13.39 -4.08 -5.14
N ILE A 97 -13.59 -5.04 -4.25
CA ILE A 97 -13.83 -6.45 -4.58
C ILE A 97 -15.33 -6.70 -4.38
N PRO A 98 -16.18 -6.57 -5.42
CA PRO A 98 -17.60 -6.81 -5.28
C PRO A 98 -17.88 -8.27 -4.91
N GLY A 99 -18.82 -8.45 -3.97
CA GLY A 99 -19.10 -9.76 -3.37
C GLY A 99 -17.89 -10.29 -2.59
N ASN A 100 -17.82 -11.62 -2.49
CA ASN A 100 -16.81 -12.34 -1.70
C ASN A 100 -16.73 -11.87 -0.23
N ASP A 101 -17.78 -11.24 0.28
CA ASP A 101 -17.82 -10.80 1.66
C ASP A 101 -17.75 -12.02 2.60
N ILE A 102 -17.02 -11.86 3.70
CA ILE A 102 -17.04 -12.84 4.78
C ILE A 102 -18.37 -12.67 5.52
N ASP A 103 -19.07 -13.76 5.80
CA ASP A 103 -20.15 -13.72 6.78
C ASP A 103 -19.54 -13.90 8.18
N CYS A 104 -19.67 -12.89 9.04
CA CYS A 104 -19.23 -12.95 10.43
C CYS A 104 -20.38 -12.70 11.41
N ASN A 105 -21.63 -12.99 11.02
CA ASN A 105 -22.83 -12.73 11.81
C ASN A 105 -22.98 -11.27 12.25
N TYR A 106 -22.43 -10.33 11.46
CA TYR A 106 -22.59 -8.91 11.71
C TYR A 106 -24.07 -8.54 11.68
N LYS A 107 -24.50 -7.71 12.64
CA LYS A 107 -25.87 -7.21 12.72
C LYS A 107 -25.88 -5.70 12.59
N ASP A 108 -26.62 -5.21 11.60
CA ASP A 108 -26.96 -3.80 11.46
C ASP A 108 -28.41 -3.60 11.90
N ASN A 109 -28.63 -2.74 12.89
CA ASN A 109 -29.94 -2.50 13.51
C ASN A 109 -30.68 -3.80 13.90
N GLY A 110 -29.94 -4.80 14.38
CA GLY A 110 -30.45 -6.10 14.81
C GLY A 110 -30.68 -7.12 13.67
N GLN A 111 -30.51 -6.73 12.41
CA GLN A 111 -30.65 -7.62 11.26
C GLN A 111 -29.30 -8.20 10.83
N LEU A 112 -29.23 -9.52 10.68
CA LEU A 112 -28.05 -10.20 10.15
C LEU A 112 -27.75 -9.71 8.72
N GLN A 113 -26.49 -9.36 8.49
CA GLN A 113 -26.00 -8.92 7.21
C GLN A 113 -25.16 -10.02 6.56
N PRO A 114 -25.20 -10.17 5.22
CA PRO A 114 -24.43 -11.17 4.49
C PRO A 114 -22.95 -10.76 4.31
N PHE A 115 -22.45 -9.85 5.13
CA PHE A 115 -21.10 -9.31 5.04
C PHE A 115 -20.53 -9.03 6.43
N CYS A 116 -19.21 -8.97 6.52
CA CYS A 116 -18.51 -8.73 7.76
C CYS A 116 -17.96 -7.32 7.78
N GLN A 117 -18.69 -6.43 8.45
CA GLN A 117 -18.28 -5.05 8.62
C GLN A 117 -17.48 -4.90 9.91
N VAL A 118 -16.27 -4.35 9.78
CA VAL A 118 -15.38 -4.02 10.88
C VAL A 118 -15.26 -2.50 10.97
N PHE A 119 -15.39 -1.99 12.18
CA PHE A 119 -15.27 -0.57 12.50
C PHE A 119 -13.94 -0.31 13.20
N GLY A 120 -13.33 0.83 12.93
CA GLY A 120 -12.11 1.25 13.62
C GLY A 120 -11.06 1.81 12.68
N GLY A 121 -9.83 1.86 13.18
CA GLY A 121 -8.66 2.19 12.38
C GLY A 121 -8.26 1.02 11.47
N LEU A 122 -7.35 1.29 10.55
CA LEU A 122 -6.86 0.24 9.67
C LEU A 122 -6.16 -0.88 10.43
N SER A 123 -5.42 -0.54 11.50
CA SER A 123 -4.76 -1.53 12.36
C SER A 123 -5.74 -2.56 12.92
N ASP A 124 -6.93 -2.10 13.30
CA ASP A 124 -7.97 -2.93 13.94
C ASP A 124 -8.54 -3.91 12.91
N VAL A 125 -8.83 -3.40 11.70
CA VAL A 125 -9.36 -4.20 10.58
C VAL A 125 -8.32 -5.20 10.07
N ALA A 126 -7.05 -4.79 10.00
CA ALA A 126 -5.95 -5.67 9.64
C ALA A 126 -5.78 -6.79 10.67
N ALA A 127 -5.91 -6.49 11.97
CA ALA A 127 -5.89 -7.50 13.02
C ALA A 127 -7.07 -8.47 12.89
N GLU A 128 -8.28 -7.97 12.64
CA GLU A 128 -9.47 -8.82 12.45
C GLU A 128 -9.34 -9.72 11.20
N CYS A 129 -8.82 -9.17 10.10
CA CYS A 129 -8.50 -9.94 8.91
C CYS A 129 -7.38 -10.96 9.14
N ASP A 130 -6.40 -10.65 10.00
CA ASP A 130 -5.35 -11.60 10.36
C ASP A 130 -5.85 -12.74 11.27
N ALA A 131 -6.82 -12.46 12.14
CA ALA A 131 -7.47 -13.44 13.00
C ALA A 131 -8.45 -14.34 12.24
N ASN A 132 -9.01 -13.86 11.12
CA ASN A 132 -9.94 -14.63 10.30
C ASN A 132 -9.22 -15.42 9.20
N PRO A 133 -9.19 -16.76 9.24
CA PRO A 133 -8.44 -17.57 8.27
C PRO A 133 -9.01 -17.51 6.83
N GLU A 134 -10.26 -17.10 6.66
CA GLU A 134 -10.86 -16.89 5.33
C GLU A 134 -10.52 -15.51 4.75
N CYS A 135 -9.99 -14.58 5.55
CA CYS A 135 -9.75 -13.21 5.09
C CYS A 135 -8.48 -13.09 4.23
N VAL A 136 -8.68 -12.67 3.00
CA VAL A 136 -7.62 -12.46 2.00
C VAL A 136 -7.46 -10.98 1.67
N ALA A 137 -8.51 -10.19 1.84
CA ALA A 137 -8.51 -8.76 1.59
C ALA A 137 -9.59 -8.06 2.41
N PHE A 138 -9.61 -6.74 2.39
CA PHE A 138 -10.76 -5.96 2.84
C PHE A 138 -10.92 -4.68 2.02
N ASP A 139 -12.17 -4.26 1.85
CA ASP A 139 -12.54 -3.02 1.18
C ASP A 139 -12.82 -1.94 2.22
N PHE A 140 -12.29 -0.74 2.01
CA PHE A 140 -12.64 0.46 2.76
C PHE A 140 -13.59 1.34 1.94
N LYS A 141 -14.68 1.80 2.56
CA LYS A 141 -15.60 2.79 1.98
C LYS A 141 -15.67 4.00 2.90
N ASN A 142 -15.02 5.11 2.53
CA ASN A 142 -15.03 6.52 3.01
C ASN A 142 -15.60 6.95 4.40
N THR A 143 -15.92 6.04 5.32
CA THR A 143 -16.64 6.29 6.59
C THR A 143 -16.18 5.34 7.70
N ALA A 144 -14.89 4.98 7.74
CA ALA A 144 -14.34 4.03 8.73
C ALA A 144 -15.00 2.63 8.71
N ASN A 145 -15.63 2.27 7.59
CA ASN A 145 -16.31 1.00 7.39
C ASN A 145 -15.49 0.12 6.47
N TYR A 146 -15.12 -1.04 6.99
CA TYR A 146 -14.34 -2.02 6.25
C TYR A 146 -15.11 -3.32 6.12
N ASN A 147 -15.12 -3.87 4.91
CA ASN A 147 -15.75 -5.16 4.64
C ASN A 147 -14.66 -6.20 4.37
N LEU A 148 -14.60 -7.25 5.20
CA LEU A 148 -13.66 -8.34 5.00
C LEU A 148 -14.05 -9.20 3.80
N LYS A 149 -13.04 -9.63 3.04
CA LYS A 149 -13.19 -10.34 1.76
C LYS A 149 -12.47 -11.69 1.78
N LYS A 150 -13.15 -12.71 1.26
CA LYS A 150 -12.67 -14.09 1.06
C LYS A 150 -11.74 -14.24 -0.15
N ALA A 151 -11.71 -13.26 -1.04
CA ALA A 151 -10.93 -13.29 -2.27
C ALA A 151 -10.26 -11.94 -2.52
N ALA A 152 -9.15 -11.95 -3.27
CA ALA A 152 -8.44 -10.75 -3.71
C ALA A 152 -8.96 -10.19 -5.05
N GLU A 153 -9.77 -10.96 -5.77
CA GLU A 153 -10.24 -10.69 -7.14
C GLU A 153 -11.66 -11.25 -7.33
N PRO A 154 -12.44 -10.75 -8.32
CA PRO A 154 -12.09 -9.66 -9.23
C PRO A 154 -12.11 -8.30 -8.52
N ARG A 155 -11.10 -7.48 -8.77
CA ARG A 155 -11.09 -6.06 -8.41
C ARG A 155 -11.68 -5.24 -9.53
N GLN A 156 -12.53 -4.28 -9.15
CA GLN A 156 -13.16 -3.35 -10.07
C GLN A 156 -12.88 -1.92 -9.65
N TYR A 157 -12.89 -1.01 -10.63
CA TYR A 157 -12.85 0.41 -10.35
C TYR A 157 -14.10 0.81 -9.56
N ALA A 158 -13.91 1.45 -8.42
CA ALA A 158 -15.00 1.94 -7.58
C ALA A 158 -14.58 3.24 -6.88
N GLU A 159 -15.19 4.35 -7.29
CA GLU A 159 -14.89 5.67 -6.70
C GLU A 159 -15.30 5.72 -5.23
N GLY A 160 -14.45 6.29 -4.38
CA GLY A 160 -14.67 6.32 -2.92
C GLY A 160 -14.48 4.98 -2.20
N PHE A 161 -13.85 3.99 -2.87
CA PHE A 161 -13.42 2.74 -2.27
C PHE A 161 -11.91 2.57 -2.37
N SER A 162 -11.34 1.82 -1.43
CA SER A 162 -9.97 1.31 -1.53
C SER A 162 -9.90 -0.16 -1.11
N THR A 163 -9.07 -0.94 -1.79
CA THR A 163 -8.83 -2.36 -1.45
C THR A 163 -7.48 -2.53 -0.78
N TYR A 164 -7.44 -3.39 0.22
CA TYR A 164 -6.22 -3.83 0.89
C TYR A 164 -6.14 -5.35 0.76
N VAL A 165 -5.18 -5.85 -0.03
CA VAL A 165 -4.99 -7.29 -0.26
C VAL A 165 -3.82 -7.79 0.58
N LYS A 166 -4.07 -8.80 1.41
CA LYS A 166 -3.05 -9.38 2.27
C LYS A 166 -1.93 -10.01 1.44
N ARG A 167 -0.68 -9.82 1.86
CA ARG A 167 0.49 -10.39 1.19
C ARG A 167 1.00 -11.60 1.95
N ALA A 168 1.38 -12.65 1.22
CA ALA A 168 2.01 -13.82 1.81
C ALA A 168 3.33 -13.42 2.52
N GLY A 169 3.47 -13.79 3.80
CA GLY A 169 4.64 -13.43 4.61
C GLY A 169 4.72 -11.96 5.02
N GLY A 170 3.69 -11.16 4.73
CA GLY A 170 3.57 -9.79 5.21
C GLY A 170 3.52 -9.79 6.74
N LYS A 171 4.41 -9.02 7.39
CA LYS A 171 4.38 -8.86 8.85
C LYS A 171 3.41 -7.73 9.15
N SER A 172 2.23 -8.02 9.68
CA SER A 172 1.36 -6.96 10.20
C SER A 172 1.96 -6.43 11.50
N ASN A 173 1.83 -5.13 11.73
CA ASN A 173 2.10 -4.55 13.04
C ASN A 173 0.97 -4.85 14.05
N ALA A 174 0.00 -5.72 13.70
CA ALA A 174 -1.08 -6.17 14.55
C ALA A 174 -0.59 -6.95 15.79
N ALA A 175 0.70 -7.31 15.85
CA ALA A 175 1.31 -7.83 17.06
C ALA A 175 1.82 -6.68 17.96
N SER A 176 1.02 -6.25 18.94
CA SER A 176 1.44 -6.13 20.36
C SER A 176 0.41 -5.36 21.20
N GLY A 177 -0.52 -6.11 21.79
CA GLY A 177 -1.46 -5.65 22.81
C GLY A 177 -2.55 -6.66 23.03
#